data_AF-A0AAJ2LSG4-F1
#
_entry.id   AF-A0AAJ2LSG4-F1
#
_cell.length_a   1.000
_cell.length_b   1.000
_cell.length_c   1.000
_cell.angle_alpha   90.00
_cell.angle_beta   90.00
_cell.angle_gamma   90.00
#
_symmetry.space_group_name_H-M   'P 1'
#
loop_
_entity.id
_entity.type
_entity.pdbx_description
1 polymer ?
#
loop_
_entity_poly.entity_id
_entity_poly.type
_entity_poly.pdbx_seq_one_letter_code
_entity_poly.pdbx_strand_id
1 'polypeptide(L)'
;LNRKIFLFNTKVDQYLLLPVARRYKEYVPAPLKVGVSNFFSNLGEPWNAVNHLLQGHPKSSYRSLGRFTLNTFTSLGLADPAGTSFGINKEDQDFGLTLGKWGLKSGPFLML
;
A
#
# COMPACT_ATOMS: atom_id res chain seq x y z
N LEU A 1 -3.71 -15.48 23.62
CA LEU A 1 -3.81 -14.01 23.49
C LEU A 1 -4.50 -13.61 22.19
N ASN A 2 -3.94 -13.99 21.03
CA ASN A 2 -4.46 -13.61 19.70
C ASN A 2 -5.96 -13.80 19.50
N ARG A 3 -6.54 -14.95 19.88
CA ARG A 3 -7.99 -15.18 19.75
C ARG A 3 -8.86 -14.20 20.56
N LYS A 4 -8.40 -13.78 21.74
CA LYS A 4 -9.13 -12.81 22.58
C LYS A 4 -9.11 -11.42 21.94
N ILE A 5 -7.94 -11.00 21.46
CA ILE A 5 -7.78 -9.73 20.74
C ILE A 5 -8.57 -9.75 19.44
N PHE A 6 -8.54 -10.86 18.69
CA PHE A 6 -9.37 -11.04 17.51
C PHE A 6 -10.85 -10.82 17.79
N LEU A 7 -11.40 -11.44 18.85
CA LEU A 7 -12.80 -11.22 19.23
C LEU A 7 -13.11 -9.77 19.62
N PHE A 8 -12.16 -9.07 20.26
CA PHE A 8 -12.28 -7.65 20.54
C PHE A 8 -12.31 -6.83 19.24
N ASN A 9 -11.36 -7.04 18.33
CA ASN A 9 -11.29 -6.36 17.05
C ASN A 9 -12.52 -6.62 16.19
N THR A 10 -13.04 -7.84 16.18
CA THR A 10 -14.29 -8.17 15.47
C THR A 10 -15.47 -7.37 16.01
N LYS A 11 -15.59 -7.21 17.34
CA LYS A 11 -16.65 -6.38 17.93
C LYS A 11 -16.46 -4.90 17.56
N VAL A 12 -15.24 -4.38 17.70
CA VAL A 12 -14.94 -2.98 17.32
C VAL A 12 -15.25 -2.75 15.85
N ASP A 13 -14.90 -3.68 14.97
CA ASP A 13 -15.20 -3.60 13.55
C ASP A 13 -16.72 -3.55 13.30
N GLN A 14 -17.47 -4.49 13.85
CA GLN A 14 -18.92 -4.57 13.64
C GLN A 14 -19.68 -3.34 14.16
N TYR A 15 -19.29 -2.80 15.31
CA TYR A 15 -20.02 -1.70 15.95
C TYR A 15 -19.52 -0.30 15.59
N LEU A 16 -18.25 -0.15 15.18
CA LEU A 16 -17.64 1.16 14.92
C LEU A 16 -17.07 1.27 13.50
N LEU A 17 -16.11 0.42 13.12
CA LEU A 17 -15.37 0.60 11.86
C LEU A 17 -16.25 0.33 10.63
N LEU A 18 -17.06 -0.73 10.63
CA LEU A 18 -17.92 -1.12 9.52
C LEU A 18 -19.02 -0.07 9.25
N PRO A 19 -19.77 0.45 10.24
CA PRO A 19 -20.69 1.55 10.02
C PRO A 19 -20.01 2.80 9.44
N VAL A 20 -18.84 3.18 9.95
CA VAL A 20 -18.06 4.32 9.44
C VAL A 20 -17.62 4.09 8.00
N ALA A 21 -17.14 2.90 7.67
CA ALA A 21 -16.72 2.53 6.32
C ALA A 21 -17.89 2.53 5.33
N ARG A 22 -19.09 2.07 5.75
CA ARG A 22 -20.30 2.14 4.92
C ARG A 22 -20.69 3.59 4.61
N ARG A 23 -20.74 4.45 5.64
CA ARG A 23 -20.98 5.89 5.46
C ARG A 23 -19.92 6.52 4.56
N TYR A 24 -18.65 6.21 4.74
CA TYR A 24 -17.60 6.70 3.85
C TYR A 24 -17.84 6.26 2.39
N LYS A 25 -18.19 4.99 2.17
CA LYS A 25 -18.46 4.45 0.83
C LYS A 25 -19.66 5.11 0.15
N GLU A 26 -20.71 5.40 0.92
CA GLU A 26 -21.97 5.99 0.46
C GLU A 26 -21.82 7.48 0.12
N TYR A 27 -21.18 8.26 0.99
CA TYR A 27 -21.13 9.71 0.85
C TYR A 27 -19.94 10.21 0.03
N VAL A 28 -18.85 9.44 -0.10
CA VAL A 28 -17.66 9.87 -0.86
C VAL A 28 -17.72 9.34 -2.29
N PRO A 29 -17.69 10.24 -3.31
CA PRO A 29 -17.65 9.87 -4.73
C PRO A 29 -16.47 8.95 -5.08
N ALA A 30 -16.67 8.06 -6.06
CA ALA A 30 -15.64 7.12 -6.51
C ALA A 30 -14.31 7.79 -6.93
N PRO A 31 -14.30 8.91 -7.69
CA PRO A 31 -13.05 9.56 -8.10
C PRO A 31 -12.20 10.04 -6.91
N LEU A 32 -12.84 10.56 -5.86
CA LEU A 32 -12.14 11.00 -4.65
C LEU A 32 -11.56 9.82 -3.87
N LYS A 33 -12.31 8.71 -3.73
CA LYS A 33 -11.81 7.49 -3.08
C LYS A 33 -10.58 6.92 -3.80
N VAL A 34 -10.67 6.84 -5.13
CA VAL A 34 -9.56 6.38 -5.97
C VAL A 34 -8.38 7.34 -5.86
N GLY A 35 -8.62 8.66 -5.88
CA GLY A 35 -7.58 9.66 -5.76
C GLY A 35 -6.79 9.56 -4.45
N VAL A 36 -7.49 9.41 -3.33
CA VAL A 36 -6.86 9.19 -2.01
C VAL A 36 -6.07 7.88 -2.00
N SER A 37 -6.64 6.80 -2.54
CA SER A 37 -5.95 5.50 -2.64
C SER A 37 -4.67 5.60 -3.47
N ASN A 38 -4.72 6.29 -4.61
CA ASN A 38 -3.55 6.51 -5.48
C ASN A 38 -2.50 7.34 -4.77
N PHE A 39 -2.91 8.39 -4.03
CA PHE A 39 -1.99 9.26 -3.31
C PHE A 39 -1.16 8.50 -2.29
N PHE A 40 -1.81 7.73 -1.41
CA PHE A 40 -1.11 6.89 -0.43
C PHE A 40 -0.29 5.78 -1.10
N SER A 41 -0.79 5.19 -2.18
CA SER A 41 -0.04 4.22 -2.98
C SER A 41 1.24 4.83 -3.56
N ASN A 42 1.16 6.07 -4.07
CA ASN A 42 2.28 6.80 -4.64
C ASN A 42 3.32 7.17 -3.58
N LEU A 43 2.89 7.60 -2.39
CA LEU A 43 3.80 7.85 -1.25
C LEU A 43 4.57 6.58 -0.81
N GLY A 44 4.03 5.39 -1.09
CA GLY A 44 4.72 4.12 -0.85
C GLY A 44 5.79 3.77 -1.91
N GLU A 45 5.74 4.35 -3.11
CA GLU A 45 6.66 3.98 -4.21
C GLU A 45 8.15 4.24 -3.91
N PRO A 46 8.55 5.34 -3.24
CA PRO A 46 9.95 5.51 -2.80
C PRO A 46 10.41 4.40 -1.86
N TRP A 47 9.53 3.95 -0.96
CA TRP A 47 9.83 2.85 -0.05
C TRP A 47 9.90 1.50 -0.78
N ASN A 48 9.00 1.27 -1.74
CA ASN A 48 9.09 0.12 -2.65
C ASN A 48 10.43 0.12 -3.38
N ALA A 49 10.88 1.27 -3.89
CA ALA A 49 12.15 1.39 -4.61
C ALA A 49 13.35 1.00 -3.73
N VAL A 50 13.41 1.52 -2.50
CA VAL A 50 14.44 1.14 -1.53
C VAL A 50 14.44 -0.36 -1.28
N ASN A 51 13.26 -0.97 -1.06
CA ASN A 51 13.16 -2.41 -0.84
C ASN A 51 13.56 -3.23 -2.07
N HIS A 52 13.15 -2.84 -3.27
CA HIS A 52 13.61 -3.46 -4.51
C HIS A 52 15.13 -3.43 -4.63
N LEU A 53 15.76 -2.30 -4.30
CA LEU A 53 17.22 -2.17 -4.31
C LEU A 53 17.88 -3.07 -3.27
N LEU A 54 17.38 -3.08 -2.03
CA LEU A 54 17.87 -3.97 -0.96
C LEU A 54 17.67 -5.45 -1.30
N GLN A 55 16.67 -5.76 -2.12
CA GLN A 55 16.45 -7.09 -2.67
C GLN A 55 17.24 -7.35 -3.95
N GLY A 56 18.06 -6.44 -4.47
CA GLY A 56 18.85 -6.68 -5.68
C GLY A 56 18.02 -6.71 -6.97
N HIS A 57 16.87 -6.03 -7.00
CA HIS A 57 16.01 -5.83 -8.17
C HIS A 57 16.13 -4.38 -8.70
N PRO A 58 17.28 -3.96 -9.27
CA PRO A 58 17.49 -2.56 -9.66
C PRO A 58 16.49 -2.07 -10.72
N LYS A 59 16.09 -2.93 -11.68
CA LYS A 59 15.09 -2.60 -12.70
C LYS A 59 13.74 -2.21 -12.07
N SER A 60 13.29 -2.98 -11.08
CA SER A 60 12.05 -2.71 -10.36
C SER A 60 12.17 -1.47 -9.46
N SER A 61 13.32 -1.25 -8.85
CA SER A 61 13.60 0.01 -8.11
C SER A 61 13.44 1.23 -9.01
N TYR A 62 14.04 1.24 -10.21
CA TYR A 62 13.89 2.34 -11.16
C TYR A 62 12.44 2.51 -11.64
N ARG A 63 11.70 1.41 -11.81
CA ARG A 63 10.27 1.47 -12.14
C ARG A 63 9.46 2.14 -11.03
N SER A 64 9.67 1.80 -9.77
CA SER A 64 8.99 2.46 -8.64
C SER A 64 9.34 3.94 -8.53
N LEU A 65 10.62 4.33 -8.69
CA LEU A 65 11.00 5.75 -8.75
C LEU A 65 10.38 6.48 -9.95
N GLY A 66 10.32 5.81 -11.11
CA GLY A 66 9.65 6.33 -12.30
C GLY A 66 8.16 6.53 -12.06
N ARG A 67 7.47 5.57 -11.44
CA ARG A 67 6.06 5.69 -11.03
C ARG A 67 5.86 6.87 -10.09
N PHE A 68 6.67 6.98 -9.03
CA PHE A 68 6.62 8.10 -8.09
C PHE A 68 6.76 9.44 -8.79
N THR A 69 7.77 9.57 -9.65
CA THR A 69 8.06 10.80 -10.39
C THR A 69 6.88 11.15 -11.31
N LEU A 70 6.49 10.23 -12.19
CA LEU A 70 5.41 10.45 -13.15
C LEU A 70 4.10 10.80 -12.46
N ASN A 71 3.67 10.01 -11.47
CA ASN A 71 2.39 10.22 -10.80
C ASN A 71 2.39 11.53 -9.98
N THR A 72 3.49 11.87 -9.32
CA THR A 72 3.64 13.11 -8.55
C THR A 72 3.63 14.35 -9.45
N PHE A 73 4.41 14.36 -10.53
CA PHE A 73 4.50 15.54 -11.40
C PHE A 73 3.26 15.77 -12.26
N THR A 74 2.56 14.70 -12.66
CA THR A 74 1.38 14.82 -13.52
C THR A 74 0.08 15.04 -12.75
N SER A 75 -0.04 14.48 -11.55
CA SER A 75 -1.32 14.44 -10.81
C SER A 75 -1.18 14.65 -9.30
N LEU A 76 0.00 15.04 -8.81
CA LEU A 76 0.32 15.10 -7.38
C LEU A 76 0.10 13.76 -6.67
N GLY A 77 0.19 12.64 -7.39
CA GLY A 77 -0.07 11.30 -6.90
C GLY A 77 -1.56 10.93 -6.80
N LEU A 78 -2.49 11.82 -7.18
CA LEU A 78 -3.93 11.53 -7.12
C LEU A 78 -4.40 10.62 -8.26
N ALA A 79 -3.60 10.41 -9.30
CA ALA A 79 -3.87 9.47 -10.37
C ALA A 79 -2.67 8.55 -10.63
N ASP A 80 -2.87 7.48 -11.41
CA ASP A 80 -1.79 6.58 -11.86
C ASP A 80 -1.50 6.64 -13.38
N PRO A 81 -1.08 7.79 -13.94
CA PRO A 81 -0.62 7.86 -15.34
C PRO A 81 0.53 6.89 -15.65
N ALA A 82 1.41 6.62 -14.69
CA ALA A 82 2.53 5.69 -14.89
C ALA A 82 2.04 4.28 -15.26
N GLY A 83 0.98 3.80 -14.60
CA GLY A 83 0.33 2.53 -14.94
C GLY A 83 -0.50 2.63 -16.23
N THR A 84 -1.42 3.59 -16.31
CA THR A 84 -2.43 3.63 -17.38
C THR A 84 -1.90 4.09 -18.74
N SER A 85 -0.92 4.99 -18.74
CA SER A 85 -0.43 5.64 -19.96
C SER A 85 0.96 5.18 -20.38
N PHE A 86 1.81 4.78 -19.42
CA PHE A 86 3.19 4.35 -19.67
C PHE A 86 3.42 2.84 -19.47
N GLY A 87 2.41 2.08 -19.01
CA GLY A 87 2.50 0.63 -18.83
C GLY A 87 3.48 0.19 -17.74
N ILE A 88 3.85 1.09 -16.82
CA ILE A 88 4.75 0.78 -15.71
C ILE A 88 3.91 0.24 -14.56
N ASN A 89 3.72 -1.07 -14.51
CA ASN A 89 2.91 -1.70 -13.46
C ASN A 89 3.54 -1.53 -12.07
N LYS A 90 2.69 -1.42 -11.05
CA LYS A 90 3.10 -1.37 -9.65
C LYS A 90 3.66 -2.73 -9.21
N GLU A 91 4.78 -2.70 -8.49
CA GLU A 91 5.39 -3.88 -7.87
C GLU A 91 5.58 -3.59 -6.37
N ASP A 92 4.62 -4.04 -5.55
CA ASP A 92 4.62 -3.78 -4.11
C ASP A 92 5.73 -4.55 -3.38
N GLN A 93 6.51 -3.83 -2.56
CA GLN A 93 7.57 -4.39 -1.74
C GLN A 93 7.60 -3.71 -0.38
N ASP A 94 7.73 -4.51 0.67
CA ASP A 94 7.93 -4.00 2.01
C ASP A 94 9.22 -4.56 2.63
N PHE A 95 9.57 -4.01 3.78
CA PHE A 95 10.78 -4.41 4.48
C PHE A 95 10.68 -5.82 5.06
N GLY A 96 9.48 -6.30 5.37
CA GLY A 96 9.26 -7.68 5.80
C GLY A 96 9.65 -8.68 4.71
N LEU A 97 9.25 -8.42 3.46
CA LEU A 97 9.66 -9.19 2.30
C LEU A 97 11.17 -9.11 2.06
N THR A 98 11.76 -7.92 2.22
CA THR A 98 13.22 -7.74 2.13
C THR A 98 13.93 -8.61 3.16
N LEU A 99 13.54 -8.55 4.45
CA LEU A 99 14.11 -9.40 5.50
C LEU A 99 13.91 -10.89 5.22
N GLY A 100 12.72 -11.26 4.70
CA GLY A 100 12.43 -12.62 4.26
C GLY A 100 13.37 -13.12 3.16
N LYS A 101 13.69 -12.28 2.18
CA LYS A 101 14.69 -12.59 1.13
C LYS A 101 16.07 -12.89 1.72
N TRP A 102 16.44 -12.19 2.79
CA TRP A 102 17.70 -12.39 3.51
C TRP A 102 17.64 -13.50 4.58
N GLY A 103 16.55 -14.28 4.62
CA GLY A 103 16.43 -15.48 5.44
C GLY A 103 15.87 -15.26 6.85
N LEU A 104 15.42 -14.05 7.20
CA LEU A 104 14.73 -13.82 8.47
C LEU A 104 13.33 -14.43 8.43
N LYS A 105 13.00 -15.19 9.47
CA LYS A 105 11.66 -15.77 9.66
C LYS A 105 10.73 -14.75 10.33
N SER A 106 9.43 -14.84 10.04
CA SER A 106 8.40 -13.94 10.58
C SER A 106 8.17 -14.02 12.09
N GLY A 107 8.73 -15.04 12.76
CA GLY A 107 8.54 -15.26 14.18
C GLY A 107 7.10 -15.67 14.56
N PRO A 108 6.74 -15.59 15.84
CA PRO A 108 5.39 -15.90 16.30
C PRO A 108 4.36 -14.89 15.79
N PHE A 109 3.22 -15.37 15.30
CA PHE A 109 2.10 -14.51 14.91
C PHE A 109 1.50 -13.81 16.14
N LEU A 110 1.27 -12.50 16.03
CA LEU A 110 0.61 -11.68 17.03
C LEU A 110 -0.59 -10.96 16.39
N MET A 111 -1.76 -11.07 17.01
CA MET A 111 -2.93 -10.26 16.66
C MET A 111 -2.95 -9.05 17.58
N LEU A 112 -3.12 -7.86 17.01
CA LEU A 112 -3.28 -6.58 17.70
C LEU A 112 -4.62 -5.97 17.35
#